data_AF-A0A9X8YM90-F1
#
_entry.id   AF-A0A9X8YM90-F1
#
_cell.length_a   1.000
_cell.length_b   1.000
_cell.length_c   1.000
_cell.angle_alpha   90.00
_cell.angle_beta   90.00
_cell.angle_gamma   90.00
#
_symmetry.space_group_name_H-M   'P 1'
#
loop_
_entity.id
_entity.type
_entity.pdbx_description
1 polymer ?
#
loop_
_entity_poly.entity_id
_entity_poly.type
_entity_poly.pdbx_seq_one_letter_code
_entity_poly.pdbx_strand_id
1 'polypeptide(L)'
;APGEFSMVIPMAAKDGAPAQNFTLSFAGSMQQNVGSDSVSKVAQDGYAAGEYTNFQINNDGTVVGIYSNQQTQVLGQIVMANFSNPEGLASQGDNVWQETGASGQPRVGLSGGGGFGKLTSGALESSNV
;
A
#
# COMPACT_ATOMS: atom_id res chain seq x y z
N ALA A 1 -6.52 -13.90 -31.51
CA ALA A 1 -5.18 -13.90 -32.18
C ALA A 1 -4.44 -15.20 -31.83
N PRO A 2 -3.39 -15.64 -32.57
CA PRO A 2 -2.53 -16.71 -32.07
C PRO A 2 -2.04 -16.34 -30.66
N GLY A 3 -2.20 -17.24 -29.68
CA GLY A 3 -1.81 -17.02 -28.29
C GLY A 3 -2.92 -16.74 -27.29
N GLU A 4 -4.21 -16.68 -27.65
CA GLU A 4 -5.30 -16.43 -26.67
C GLU A 4 -5.96 -17.71 -26.12
N PHE A 5 -5.19 -18.77 -25.92
CA PHE A 5 -5.73 -19.95 -25.25
C PHE A 5 -5.76 -19.70 -23.73
N SER A 6 -6.96 -19.72 -23.16
CA SER A 6 -7.15 -19.73 -21.71
C SER A 6 -8.09 -20.87 -21.34
N MET A 7 -7.75 -21.60 -20.29
CA MET A 7 -8.55 -22.70 -19.77
C MET A 7 -8.68 -22.56 -18.26
N VAL A 8 -9.90 -22.78 -17.76
CA VAL A 8 -10.13 -22.88 -16.32
C VAL A 8 -9.78 -24.31 -15.88
N ILE A 9 -8.85 -24.42 -14.95
CA ILE A 9 -8.43 -25.68 -14.35
C ILE A 9 -9.07 -25.79 -12.97
N PRO A 10 -9.97 -26.77 -12.73
CA PRO A 10 -10.51 -27.01 -11.42
C PRO A 10 -9.47 -27.73 -10.54
N MET A 11 -9.26 -27.21 -9.32
CA MET A 11 -8.43 -27.83 -8.31
C MET A 11 -9.31 -28.33 -7.16
N ALA A 12 -9.14 -29.60 -6.79
CA ALA A 12 -9.85 -30.19 -5.67
C ALA A 12 -9.40 -29.56 -4.33
N ALA A 13 -10.26 -29.68 -3.32
CA ALA A 13 -9.90 -29.32 -1.96
C ALA A 13 -8.64 -30.06 -1.50
N LYS A 14 -7.71 -29.36 -0.85
CA LYS A 14 -6.45 -29.92 -0.35
C LYS A 14 -6.10 -29.29 0.99
N ASP A 15 -5.73 -30.13 1.97
CA ASP A 15 -5.27 -29.72 3.31
C ASP A 15 -6.18 -28.71 4.03
N GLY A 16 -7.50 -28.88 3.88
CA GLY A 16 -8.51 -28.00 4.50
C GLY A 16 -8.85 -26.74 3.70
N ALA A 17 -8.14 -26.46 2.61
CA ALA A 17 -8.53 -25.41 1.67
C ALA A 17 -9.72 -25.86 0.80
N PRO A 18 -10.71 -24.98 0.55
CA PRO A 18 -11.81 -25.29 -0.35
C PRO A 18 -11.30 -25.50 -1.79
N ALA A 19 -12.09 -26.20 -2.60
CA ALA A 19 -11.80 -26.33 -4.04
C ALA A 19 -11.75 -24.93 -4.69
N GLN A 20 -10.79 -24.73 -5.58
CA GLN A 20 -10.55 -23.46 -6.26
C GLN A 20 -10.33 -23.70 -7.74
N ASN A 21 -10.68 -22.72 -8.56
CA ASN A 21 -10.42 -22.73 -9.99
C ASN A 21 -9.36 -21.70 -10.31
N PHE A 22 -8.36 -22.04 -11.13
CA PHE A 22 -7.43 -21.05 -11.66
C PHE A 22 -7.50 -21.02 -13.18
N THR A 23 -7.21 -19.86 -13.78
CA THR A 23 -7.18 -19.70 -15.22
C THR A 23 -5.75 -19.87 -15.71
N LEU A 24 -5.50 -20.94 -16.45
CA LEU A 24 -4.25 -21.12 -17.18
C LEU A 24 -4.35 -20.38 -18.51
N SER A 25 -3.51 -19.37 -18.71
CA SER A 25 -3.47 -18.58 -19.93
C SER A 25 -2.13 -18.68 -20.64
N PHE A 26 -2.18 -18.83 -21.96
CA PHE A 26 -1.02 -18.78 -22.86
C PHE A 26 -0.94 -17.43 -23.60
N ALA A 27 -1.63 -16.40 -23.08
CA ALA A 27 -1.59 -15.05 -23.61
C ALA A 27 -0.14 -14.59 -23.82
N GLY A 28 0.19 -14.22 -25.06
CA GLY A 28 1.53 -13.80 -25.46
C GLY A 28 2.45 -14.93 -25.95
N SER A 29 2.01 -16.20 -25.94
CA SER A 29 2.72 -17.28 -26.62
C SER A 29 2.69 -17.09 -28.14
N MET A 30 3.82 -17.37 -28.80
CA MET A 30 3.97 -17.28 -30.25
C MET A 30 4.54 -18.59 -30.78
N GLN A 31 4.09 -19.01 -31.95
CA GLN A 31 4.73 -20.09 -32.69
C GLN A 31 5.53 -19.50 -33.84
N GLN A 32 6.83 -19.69 -33.81
CA GLN A 32 7.78 -19.29 -34.84
C GLN A 32 8.65 -20.49 -35.21
N ASN A 33 9.31 -20.45 -36.37
CA ASN A 33 10.30 -21.46 -36.74
C ASN A 33 11.58 -21.24 -35.92
N VAL A 34 11.53 -21.67 -34.65
CA VAL A 34 12.65 -21.66 -33.71
C VAL A 34 13.15 -23.10 -33.53
N GLY A 35 14.46 -23.28 -33.35
CA GLY A 35 15.08 -24.61 -33.32
C GLY A 35 14.71 -25.50 -32.14
N SER A 36 13.94 -24.99 -31.17
CA SER A 36 13.53 -25.71 -29.95
C SER A 36 12.39 -24.99 -29.24
N ASP A 37 11.56 -25.75 -28.52
CA ASP A 37 10.53 -25.20 -27.63
C ASP A 37 11.15 -24.60 -26.37
N SER A 38 10.56 -23.52 -25.85
CA SER A 38 10.97 -22.92 -24.59
C SER A 38 9.82 -22.20 -23.90
N VAL A 39 9.88 -22.13 -22.56
CA VAL A 39 8.93 -21.36 -21.74
C VAL A 39 9.62 -20.09 -21.26
N SER A 40 9.22 -18.95 -21.79
CA SER A 40 9.92 -17.68 -21.52
C SER A 40 9.42 -16.95 -20.27
N LYS A 41 8.16 -17.15 -19.86
CA LYS A 41 7.57 -16.49 -18.70
C LYS A 41 6.54 -17.39 -18.05
N VAL A 42 6.65 -17.54 -16.73
CA VAL A 42 5.62 -18.14 -15.87
C VAL A 42 5.29 -17.11 -14.80
N ALA A 43 4.00 -16.84 -14.59
CA ALA A 43 3.51 -15.92 -13.58
C ALA A 43 2.22 -16.46 -12.96
N GLN A 44 2.03 -16.20 -11.68
CA GLN A 44 0.85 -16.57 -10.89
C GLN A 44 0.69 -15.57 -9.75
N ASP A 45 -0.52 -15.41 -9.25
CA ASP A 45 -0.92 -14.40 -8.26
C ASP A 45 -1.20 -14.98 -6.86
N GLY A 46 -1.06 -16.28 -6.67
CA GLY A 46 -1.15 -16.95 -5.37
C GLY A 46 0.09 -16.72 -4.51
N TYR A 47 -0.12 -16.69 -3.20
CA TYR A 47 0.94 -16.58 -2.19
C TYR A 47 0.54 -17.37 -0.95
N ALA A 48 1.55 -17.90 -0.23
CA ALA A 48 1.31 -18.56 1.05
C ALA A 48 0.83 -17.56 2.10
N ALA A 49 0.17 -18.06 3.16
CA ALA A 49 -0.10 -17.24 4.34
C ALA A 49 1.22 -16.67 4.89
N GLY A 50 1.21 -15.40 5.28
CA GLY A 50 2.36 -14.71 5.83
C GLY A 50 2.04 -14.15 7.21
N GLU A 51 3.04 -14.12 8.06
CA GLU A 51 2.96 -13.49 9.38
C GLU A 51 3.46 -12.05 9.27
N TYR A 52 2.88 -11.16 10.08
CA TYR A 52 3.33 -9.79 10.18
C TYR A 52 4.80 -9.75 10.65
N THR A 53 5.64 -9.02 9.92
CA THR A 53 7.07 -8.92 10.22
C THR A 53 7.44 -7.49 10.64
N ASN A 54 7.00 -6.49 9.88
CA ASN A 54 7.35 -5.10 10.13
C ASN A 54 6.31 -4.14 9.56
N PHE A 55 6.44 -2.85 9.84
CA PHE A 55 5.72 -1.80 9.14
C PHE A 55 6.67 -0.68 8.70
N GLN A 56 6.24 0.10 7.71
CA GLN A 56 6.89 1.33 7.30
C GLN A 56 5.84 2.43 7.10
N ILE A 57 6.26 3.68 7.29
CA ILE A 57 5.46 4.86 6.97
C ILE A 57 6.08 5.50 5.73
N ASN A 58 5.29 5.67 4.69
CA ASN A 58 5.71 6.34 3.46
C ASN A 58 5.57 7.87 3.61
N ASN A 59 6.20 8.63 2.72
CA ASN A 59 6.20 10.10 2.76
C ASN A 59 4.82 10.74 2.49
N ASP A 60 3.87 9.97 1.96
CA ASP A 60 2.46 10.36 1.81
C ASP A 60 1.62 10.04 3.07
N GLY A 61 2.27 9.56 4.14
CA GLY A 61 1.64 9.17 5.40
C GLY A 61 0.99 7.79 5.38
N THR A 62 1.06 7.03 4.28
CA THR A 62 0.54 5.68 4.24
C THR A 62 1.37 4.75 5.11
N VAL A 63 0.69 4.00 5.98
CA VAL A 63 1.29 2.99 6.86
C VAL A 63 1.13 1.64 6.16
N VAL A 64 2.24 0.99 5.87
CA VAL A 64 2.29 -0.27 5.13
C VAL A 64 2.88 -1.36 6.02
N GLY A 65 2.13 -2.45 6.21
CA GLY A 65 2.59 -3.66 6.85
C GLY A 65 3.35 -4.54 5.87
N ILE A 66 4.40 -5.20 6.36
CA ILE A 66 5.30 -6.08 5.62
C ILE A 66 5.18 -7.47 6.25
N TYR A 67 4.98 -8.48 5.41
CA TYR A 67 4.70 -9.85 5.83
C TYR A 67 5.78 -10.82 5.35
N SER A 68 5.92 -11.97 6.03
CA SER A 68 6.95 -12.97 5.75
C SER A 68 6.80 -13.66 4.38
N ASN A 69 5.61 -13.60 3.79
CA ASN A 69 5.31 -14.09 2.44
C ASN A 69 5.68 -13.07 1.33
N GLN A 70 6.50 -12.06 1.65
CA GLN A 70 6.93 -10.97 0.77
C GLN A 70 5.77 -10.10 0.23
N GLN A 71 4.59 -10.19 0.86
CA GLN A 71 3.50 -9.27 0.57
C GLN A 71 3.59 -8.03 1.45
N THR A 72 3.04 -6.93 0.94
CA THR A 72 2.82 -5.71 1.70
C THR A 72 1.34 -5.34 1.64
N GLN A 73 0.84 -4.75 2.73
CA GLN A 73 -0.56 -4.33 2.82
C GLN A 73 -0.66 -2.95 3.44
N VAL A 74 -1.50 -2.09 2.86
CA VAL A 74 -1.83 -0.80 3.47
C VAL A 74 -2.67 -1.05 4.72
N LEU A 75 -2.20 -0.54 5.86
CA LEU A 75 -2.86 -0.65 7.16
C LEU A 75 -3.67 0.60 7.50
N GLY A 76 -3.26 1.75 6.96
CA GLY A 76 -3.92 3.04 7.20
C GLY A 76 -3.13 4.20 6.61
N GLN A 77 -3.58 5.42 6.90
CA GLN A 77 -2.91 6.64 6.46
C GLN A 77 -3.03 7.73 7.52
N ILE A 78 -1.92 8.42 7.78
CA ILE A 78 -1.86 9.56 8.69
C ILE A 78 -2.52 10.76 8.01
N VAL A 79 -3.47 11.38 8.73
CA VAL A 79 -4.08 12.64 8.33
C VAL A 79 -3.39 13.81 9.02
N MET A 80 -3.39 14.97 8.37
CA MET A 80 -2.89 16.22 8.95
C MET A 80 -4.02 17.21 9.13
N ALA A 81 -3.88 18.08 10.12
CA ALA A 81 -4.77 19.19 10.36
C ALA A 81 -4.01 20.52 10.22
N ASN A 82 -4.62 21.49 9.55
CA ASN A 82 -4.14 22.86 9.46
C ASN A 82 -5.23 23.81 9.96
N PHE A 83 -4.83 24.89 10.61
CA PHE A 83 -5.73 25.88 11.20
C PHE A 83 -5.57 27.22 10.48
N SER A 84 -6.66 27.97 10.35
CA SER A 84 -6.59 29.28 9.68
C SER A 84 -5.75 30.28 10.47
N ASN A 85 -5.73 30.14 11.80
CA ASN A 85 -4.89 30.93 12.69
C ASN A 85 -4.18 30.03 13.73
N PRO A 86 -2.97 29.52 13.44
CA PRO A 86 -2.24 28.64 14.35
C PRO A 86 -1.93 29.28 15.72
N GLU A 87 -1.68 30.59 15.77
CA GLU A 87 -1.45 31.33 17.02
C GLU A 87 -2.67 31.39 17.94
N GLY A 88 -3.87 31.08 17.41
CA GLY A 88 -5.09 30.97 18.19
C GLY A 88 -5.22 29.65 18.94
N LEU A 89 -4.34 28.68 18.72
CA LEU A 89 -4.38 27.39 19.41
C LEU A 89 -4.00 27.54 20.89
N ALA A 90 -4.65 26.77 21.76
CA ALA A 90 -4.30 26.73 23.17
C ALA A 90 -3.25 25.65 23.41
N SER A 91 -2.07 26.02 23.89
CA SER A 91 -1.05 25.05 24.30
C SER A 91 -1.56 24.24 25.49
N GLN A 92 -1.41 22.91 25.40
CA GLN A 92 -1.74 21.98 26.48
C GLN A 92 -0.48 21.45 27.19
N GLY A 93 0.71 21.97 26.85
CA GLY A 93 1.99 21.39 27.26
C GLY A 93 2.45 20.26 26.33
N ASP A 94 3.68 19.77 26.54
CA ASP A 94 4.26 18.61 25.82
C ASP A 94 4.18 18.66 24.29
N ASN A 95 4.26 19.86 23.70
CA ASN A 95 4.08 20.12 22.26
C ASN A 95 2.69 19.76 21.70
N VAL A 96 1.68 19.65 22.57
CA VAL A 96 0.29 19.40 22.21
C VAL A 96 -0.49 20.72 22.21
N TRP A 97 -1.35 20.88 21.20
CA TRP A 97 -2.18 22.07 21.00
C TRP A 97 -3.65 21.68 20.85
N GLN A 98 -4.53 22.51 21.39
CA GLN A 98 -5.99 22.34 21.33
C GLN A 98 -6.64 23.44 20.49
N GLU A 99 -7.64 23.06 19.69
CA GLU A 99 -8.48 23.99 18.94
C GLU A 99 -9.21 24.96 19.87
N THR A 100 -9.28 26.24 19.46
CA THR A 100 -10.11 27.26 20.10
C THR A 100 -10.98 28.00 19.09
N GLY A 101 -11.92 28.81 19.58
CA GLY A 101 -12.67 29.72 18.71
C GLY A 101 -11.77 30.72 17.95
N ALA A 102 -10.59 31.06 18.48
CA ALA A 102 -9.65 31.98 17.86
C ALA A 102 -8.75 31.31 16.80
N SER A 103 -8.53 29.99 16.86
CA SER A 103 -7.81 29.25 15.82
C SER A 103 -8.65 28.96 14.57
N GLY A 104 -9.97 28.91 14.76
CA GLY A 104 -10.92 28.38 13.79
C GLY A 104 -10.88 26.84 13.75
N GLN A 105 -11.76 26.27 12.92
CA GLN A 105 -11.90 24.82 12.77
C GLN A 105 -10.73 24.19 12.00
N PRO A 106 -10.34 22.95 12.33
CA PRO A 106 -9.29 22.23 11.62
C PRO A 106 -9.71 21.92 10.18
N ARG A 107 -8.86 22.30 9.23
CA ARG A 107 -8.89 21.71 7.88
C ARG A 107 -8.08 20.43 7.92
N VAL A 108 -8.72 19.30 7.69
CA VAL A 108 -8.06 17.99 7.65
C VAL A 108 -7.75 17.59 6.20
N GLY A 109 -6.57 17.01 5.97
CA GLY A 109 -6.16 16.54 4.66
C GLY A 109 -5.03 15.51 4.71
N LEU A 110 -4.58 15.11 3.52
CA LEU A 110 -3.50 14.13 3.34
C LEU A 110 -2.18 14.83 3.02
N SER A 111 -1.08 14.14 3.33
CA SER A 111 0.27 14.56 2.96
C SER A 111 0.43 14.81 1.47
N GLY A 112 1.05 15.95 1.14
CA GLY A 112 1.33 16.37 -0.23
C GLY A 112 0.12 16.82 -1.06
N GLY A 113 -1.09 16.82 -0.51
CA GLY A 113 -2.31 17.29 -1.18
C GLY A 113 -2.84 18.60 -0.58
N GLY A 114 -3.69 19.35 -1.30
CA GLY A 114 -4.56 20.39 -0.72
C GLY A 114 -3.88 21.53 0.06
N GLY A 115 -2.59 21.81 -0.17
CA GLY A 115 -1.82 22.82 0.57
C GLY A 115 -1.04 22.29 1.78
N PHE A 116 -1.05 20.98 2.00
CA PHE A 116 -0.25 20.32 3.04
C PHE A 116 1.14 19.91 2.51
N GLY A 117 2.14 19.99 3.39
CA GLY A 117 3.51 19.52 3.12
C GLY A 117 3.60 18.00 2.97
N LYS A 118 4.79 17.50 2.64
CA LYS A 118 5.08 16.06 2.63
C LYS A 118 5.63 15.64 3.98
N LEU A 119 5.31 14.42 4.40
CA LEU A 119 5.95 13.80 5.56
C LEU A 119 7.31 13.25 5.15
N THR A 120 8.27 13.30 6.09
CA THR A 120 9.58 12.65 5.94
C THR A 120 9.67 11.55 6.98
N SER A 121 9.60 10.30 6.53
CA SER A 121 9.67 9.15 7.42
C SER A 121 11.04 9.04 8.08
N GLY A 122 11.07 8.74 9.38
CA GLY A 122 12.32 8.55 10.15
C GLY A 122 13.10 9.84 10.46
N ALA A 123 12.54 11.02 10.19
CA ALA A 123 13.14 12.30 10.54
C ALA A 123 12.44 12.94 11.75
N LEU A 124 13.20 13.68 12.56
CA LEU A 124 12.70 14.51 13.66
C LEU A 124 12.95 15.98 13.30
N GLU A 125 11.93 16.83 13.42
CA GLU A 125 12.09 18.27 13.21
C GLU A 125 12.90 18.90 14.35
N SER A 126 13.95 19.65 13.99
CA SER A 126 14.80 20.34 14.95
C SER A 126 14.09 21.54 15.58
N SER A 127 14.46 21.88 16.81
CA SER A 127 13.99 23.10 17.49
C SER A 127 14.35 24.34 16.67
N ASN A 128 13.45 25.30 16.59
CA ASN A 128 13.62 26.55 15.84
C ASN A 128 14.05 27.74 16.73
N VAL A 129 14.78 27.47 17.82
CA VAL A 129 15.28 28.49 18.76
C VAL A 129 16.54 29.20 18.28
#